data_AF-A0A962JIZ7-F1
#
_entry.id   AF-A0A962JIZ7-F1
#
_cell.length_a   1.000
_cell.length_b   1.000
_cell.length_c   1.000
_cell.angle_alpha   90.00
_cell.angle_beta   90.00
_cell.angle_gamma   90.00
#
_symmetry.space_group_name_H-M   'P 1'
#
loop_
_entity.id
_entity.type
_entity.pdbx_description
1 polymer ?
#
loop_
_entity_poly.entity_id
_entity_poly.type
_entity_poly.pdbx_seq_one_letter_code
_entity_poly.pdbx_strand_id
1 'polypeptide(L)'
;LLDSLAQLAKAKHVNADIENDILDKLNLAYEGNADLQPHELSESAQSFGKKIIILNLTRLDNVNLGVDVFKKLVSHPAWQECDACVAKNNCPIRANKKALEQAMPYVLERVRWVYRRLTAYEQRLTLRQMVAHLAISITGGNNCEPIKANSYHGSSHITPSNEEYEGLDDLLFSEVFFGFKHGKIWAQLDSLRAIKLIRRLIFGAPVAVDLEQVLLSSKGLALLQLPKPLSYLANKWVTQGLGASAVYWRFAMRRMIYMFAPQLPELPSSSVFFTQFLHSPRIIDFDGWQQNNGFKNKSTSKDFQHILRVLLEVYSGFNAVQFEGSVEKLYLTLRRPDKTIVQPTQLVAARLSFDDFELKYNAQKKLPELRYKHKPNISLLLTLPLLDFIQSRSEGDLGSHLAPIHLAQLERFRSDLFNAAHSQSDDDITLLQAGINGTVKVHKFLLSESDDDNKKCLERN
;
A
#
# COMPACT_ATOMS: atom_id res chain seq x y z
N LEU A 1 17.83 28.51 -5.23
CA LEU A 1 18.82 27.41 -5.39
C LEU A 1 19.17 27.20 -6.85
N LEU A 2 18.17 27.05 -7.74
CA LEU A 2 18.35 27.04 -9.19
C LEU A 2 19.02 28.34 -9.67
N ASP A 3 18.47 29.51 -9.33
CA ASP A 3 19.03 30.81 -9.73
C ASP A 3 20.47 31.02 -9.23
N SER A 4 20.77 30.59 -8.00
CA SER A 4 22.10 30.72 -7.42
C SER A 4 23.14 29.80 -8.07
N LEU A 5 22.75 28.56 -8.44
CA LEU A 5 23.65 27.63 -9.13
C LEU A 5 23.85 28.03 -10.60
N ALA A 6 22.79 28.50 -11.27
CA ALA A 6 22.86 29.04 -12.63
C ALA A 6 23.72 30.31 -12.71
N GLN A 7 23.60 31.22 -11.73
CA GLN A 7 24.47 32.40 -11.61
C GLN A 7 25.94 32.01 -11.37
N LEU A 8 26.18 31.02 -10.52
CA LEU A 8 27.54 30.54 -10.22
C LEU A 8 28.17 29.81 -11.41
N ALA A 9 27.37 29.12 -12.21
CA ALA A 9 27.78 28.51 -13.48
C ALA A 9 28.14 29.56 -14.54
N LYS A 10 27.32 30.61 -14.68
CA LYS A 10 27.59 31.76 -15.56
C LYS A 10 28.89 32.46 -15.16
N ALA A 11 29.12 32.67 -13.86
CA ALA A 11 30.34 33.28 -13.33
C ALA A 11 31.60 32.44 -13.57
N LYS A 12 31.47 31.11 -13.75
CA LYS A 12 32.57 30.18 -14.02
C LYS A 12 32.70 29.78 -15.50
N HIS A 13 31.95 30.40 -16.41
CA HIS A 13 31.92 30.08 -17.84
C HIS A 13 31.62 28.60 -18.16
N VAL A 14 30.82 27.95 -17.33
CA VAL A 14 30.43 26.55 -17.53
C VAL A 14 29.26 26.53 -18.52
N ASN A 15 29.48 26.00 -19.73
CA ASN A 15 28.53 26.00 -20.83
C ASN A 15 27.63 24.75 -20.84
N ALA A 16 27.23 24.30 -19.64
CA ALA A 16 26.40 23.11 -19.44
C ALA A 16 24.96 23.51 -19.08
N ASP A 17 24.01 22.72 -19.56
CA ASP A 17 22.57 22.91 -19.35
C ASP A 17 22.17 22.46 -17.92
N ILE A 18 22.76 23.15 -16.94
CA ILE A 18 22.76 22.77 -15.52
C ILE A 18 21.35 22.71 -14.94
N GLU A 19 20.42 23.51 -15.45
CA GLU A 19 19.02 23.44 -15.02
C GLU A 19 18.39 22.08 -15.37
N ASN A 20 18.62 21.57 -16.57
CA ASN A 20 18.14 20.25 -16.99
C ASN A 20 18.79 19.13 -16.17
N ASP A 21 20.10 19.23 -15.93
CA ASP A 21 20.81 18.25 -15.09
C ASP A 21 20.28 18.27 -13.64
N ILE A 22 20.04 19.45 -13.06
CA ILE A 22 19.41 19.57 -11.73
C ILE A 22 18.02 18.92 -11.71
N LEU A 23 17.19 19.18 -12.73
CA LEU A 23 15.85 18.60 -12.83
C LEU A 23 15.90 17.07 -12.95
N ASP A 24 16.86 16.55 -13.72
CA ASP A 24 17.10 15.11 -13.85
C ASP A 24 17.53 14.50 -12.53
N LYS A 25 18.45 15.13 -11.78
CA LYS A 25 18.83 14.64 -10.44
C LYS A 25 17.70 14.74 -9.43
N LEU A 26 16.86 15.78 -9.49
CA LEU A 26 15.66 15.92 -8.65
C LEU A 26 14.60 14.86 -8.99
N ASN A 27 14.62 14.30 -10.19
CA ASN A 27 13.76 13.18 -10.59
C ASN A 27 14.27 11.82 -10.07
N LEU A 28 15.50 11.72 -9.58
CA LEU A 28 16.00 10.48 -9.00
C LEU A 28 15.52 10.33 -7.55
N ALA A 29 15.03 9.13 -7.21
CA ALA A 29 14.76 8.78 -5.83
C ALA A 29 16.07 8.32 -5.16
N TYR A 30 16.37 8.84 -3.98
CA TYR A 30 17.52 8.41 -3.20
C TYR A 30 17.09 7.32 -2.20
N GLU A 31 17.89 6.27 -2.09
CA GLU A 31 17.73 5.25 -1.07
C GLU A 31 18.93 5.31 -0.11
N GLY A 32 18.70 5.22 1.20
CA GLY A 32 19.74 5.48 2.22
C GLY A 32 21.00 4.60 2.17
N ASN A 33 21.04 3.59 1.30
CA ASN A 33 22.19 2.71 1.05
C ASN A 33 22.65 2.71 -0.44
N ALA A 34 22.05 3.54 -1.31
CA ALA A 34 22.40 3.61 -2.72
C ALA A 34 23.67 4.45 -2.94
N ASP A 35 24.38 4.13 -4.02
CA ASP A 35 25.50 4.94 -4.51
C ASP A 35 25.03 6.39 -4.72
N LEU A 36 25.85 7.35 -4.27
CA LEU A 36 25.59 8.78 -4.40
C LEU A 36 26.00 9.32 -5.77
N GLN A 37 26.79 8.56 -6.55
CA GLN A 37 27.23 8.90 -7.90
C GLN A 37 26.07 9.31 -8.84
N PRO A 38 24.91 8.60 -8.89
CA PRO A 38 23.81 8.98 -9.79
C PRO A 38 23.20 10.34 -9.44
N HIS A 39 23.29 10.76 -8.17
CA HIS A 39 22.80 12.03 -7.65
C HIS A 39 23.84 13.17 -7.70
N GLU A 40 25.06 12.87 -8.14
CA GLU A 40 26.10 13.87 -8.37
C GLU A 40 25.76 14.66 -9.64
N LEU A 41 25.78 15.99 -9.52
CA LEU A 41 25.60 16.90 -10.64
C LEU A 41 26.76 16.71 -11.63
N SER A 42 26.42 16.56 -12.90
CA SER A 42 27.35 16.23 -13.97
C SER A 42 28.46 17.28 -14.04
N GLU A 43 29.71 16.82 -14.12
CA GLU A 43 30.91 17.68 -14.15
C GLU A 43 31.08 18.59 -12.92
N SER A 44 30.32 18.42 -11.83
CA SER A 44 30.37 19.35 -10.69
C SER A 44 31.75 19.46 -10.04
N ALA A 45 32.50 18.36 -9.98
CA ALA A 45 33.87 18.35 -9.50
C ALA A 45 34.82 19.22 -10.34
N GLN A 46 34.64 19.25 -11.67
CA GLN A 46 35.46 20.02 -12.62
C GLN A 46 34.99 21.48 -12.72
N SER A 47 33.68 21.68 -12.81
CA SER A 47 33.04 22.98 -13.02
C SER A 47 32.94 23.82 -11.74
N PHE A 48 32.74 23.18 -10.57
CA PHE A 48 32.56 23.89 -9.29
C PHE A 48 33.69 23.66 -8.30
N GLY A 49 34.61 22.72 -8.57
CA GLY A 49 35.73 22.36 -7.68
C GLY A 49 35.29 21.50 -6.48
N LYS A 50 34.02 21.10 -6.43
CA LYS A 50 33.44 20.23 -5.39
C LYS A 50 32.33 19.38 -6.00
N LYS A 51 32.20 18.16 -5.52
CA LYS A 51 31.08 17.28 -5.86
C LYS A 51 29.79 17.84 -5.26
N ILE A 52 28.81 18.14 -6.10
CA ILE A 52 27.49 18.62 -5.65
C ILE A 52 26.50 17.47 -5.79
N ILE A 53 25.86 17.07 -4.69
CA ILE A 53 24.87 15.99 -4.67
C ILE A 53 23.48 16.60 -4.49
N ILE A 54 22.55 16.21 -5.35
CA ILE A 54 21.16 16.67 -5.30
C ILE A 54 20.27 15.51 -4.91
N LEU A 55 19.70 15.59 -3.70
CA LEU A 55 18.77 14.61 -3.18
C LEU A 55 17.39 15.24 -3.07
N ASN A 56 16.42 14.68 -3.78
CA ASN A 56 15.04 15.09 -3.64
C ASN A 56 14.42 14.47 -2.38
N LEU A 57 14.38 15.24 -1.30
CA LEU A 57 13.80 14.81 -0.03
C LEU A 57 12.30 14.44 -0.13
N THR A 58 11.59 14.93 -1.14
CA THR A 58 10.18 14.57 -1.38
C THR A 58 10.02 13.18 -2.01
N ARG A 59 11.10 12.65 -2.62
CA ARG A 59 11.16 11.31 -3.22
C ARG A 59 11.87 10.28 -2.34
N LEU A 60 12.30 10.66 -1.14
CA LEU A 60 12.79 9.72 -0.12
C LEU A 60 11.64 8.88 0.42
N ASP A 61 11.75 7.56 0.25
CA ASP A 61 10.88 6.61 0.94
C ASP A 61 11.27 6.55 2.43
N ASN A 62 10.53 7.29 3.25
CA ASN A 62 10.76 7.35 4.69
C ASN A 62 10.21 6.14 5.45
N VAL A 63 9.51 5.20 4.80
CA VAL A 63 8.82 4.12 5.49
C VAL A 63 9.80 3.21 6.24
N ASN A 64 10.85 2.73 5.57
CA ASN A 64 11.84 1.86 6.21
C ASN A 64 12.61 2.59 7.31
N LEU A 65 13.03 3.84 7.04
CA LEU A 65 13.70 4.67 8.03
C LEU A 65 12.82 4.94 9.26
N GLY A 66 11.52 5.18 9.06
CA GLY A 66 10.55 5.37 10.14
C GLY A 66 10.40 4.13 11.01
N VAL A 67 10.41 2.93 10.40
CA VAL A 67 10.38 1.65 11.11
C VAL A 67 11.68 1.38 11.87
N ASP A 68 12.83 1.75 11.29
CA ASP A 68 14.12 1.67 11.99
C ASP A 68 14.18 2.61 13.19
N VAL A 69 13.64 3.82 13.05
CA VAL A 69 13.50 4.75 14.18
C VAL A 69 12.55 4.17 15.22
N PHE A 70 11.43 3.56 14.83
CA PHE A 70 10.53 2.89 15.76
C PHE A 70 11.24 1.81 16.57
N LYS A 71 12.00 0.94 15.90
CA LYS A 71 12.82 -0.09 16.55
C LYS A 71 13.78 0.52 17.56
N LYS A 72 14.49 1.59 17.19
CA LYS A 72 15.42 2.32 18.07
C LYS A 72 14.73 2.98 19.26
N LEU A 73 13.53 3.53 19.08
CA LEU A 73 12.75 4.14 20.15
C LEU A 73 12.35 3.10 21.20
N VAL A 74 11.92 1.92 20.78
CA VAL A 74 11.51 0.84 21.70
C VAL A 74 12.73 0.24 22.43
N SER A 75 13.86 0.07 21.73
CA SER A 75 15.09 -0.50 22.29
C SER A 75 16.05 0.53 22.90
N HIS A 76 15.62 1.76 23.13
CA HIS A 76 16.51 2.85 23.55
C HIS A 76 17.09 2.61 24.97
N PRO A 77 18.40 2.82 25.20
CA PRO A 77 19.01 2.59 26.53
C PRO A 77 18.37 3.39 27.67
N ALA A 78 17.83 4.59 27.39
CA ALA A 78 17.15 5.42 28.40
C ALA A 78 15.98 4.71 29.12
N TRP A 79 15.41 3.64 28.54
CA TRP A 79 14.40 2.84 29.24
C TRP A 79 14.94 2.14 30.49
N GLN A 80 16.27 1.98 30.64
CA GLN A 80 16.91 1.42 31.84
C GLN A 80 16.67 2.30 33.08
N GLU A 81 16.49 3.61 32.91
CA GLU A 81 16.15 4.50 34.03
C GLU A 81 14.80 4.14 34.67
N CYS A 82 13.90 3.50 33.91
CA CYS A 82 12.63 3.01 34.43
C CYS A 82 12.77 1.80 35.36
N ASP A 83 13.95 1.17 35.46
CA ASP A 83 14.20 0.04 36.35
C ASP A 83 14.35 0.41 37.81
N ALA A 84 14.78 1.65 38.08
CA ALA A 84 14.88 2.25 39.41
C ALA A 84 13.65 3.12 39.76
N CYS A 85 12.65 3.21 38.89
CA CYS A 85 11.48 4.05 39.10
C CYS A 85 10.50 3.45 40.11
N VAL A 86 9.95 4.27 41.02
CA VAL A 86 8.95 3.86 42.01
C VAL A 86 7.68 3.30 41.35
N ALA A 87 7.28 3.84 40.20
CA ALA A 87 6.11 3.37 39.45
C ALA A 87 6.37 2.11 38.60
N LYS A 88 7.56 1.48 38.68
CA LYS A 88 8.00 0.40 37.79
C LYS A 88 6.97 -0.72 37.57
N ASN A 89 6.30 -1.15 38.64
CA ASN A 89 5.39 -2.30 38.59
C ASN A 89 4.00 -1.95 38.05
N ASN A 90 3.58 -0.69 38.13
CA ASN A 90 2.26 -0.22 37.69
C ASN A 90 2.37 0.94 36.67
N CYS A 91 3.46 1.01 35.89
CA CYS A 91 3.66 2.06 34.91
C CYS A 91 3.07 1.62 33.55
N PRO A 92 1.97 2.24 33.08
CA PRO A 92 1.34 1.84 31.83
C PRO A 92 2.25 2.09 30.61
N ILE A 93 3.07 3.16 30.61
CA ILE A 93 4.06 3.43 29.53
C ILE A 93 5.04 2.26 29.42
N ARG A 94 5.56 1.77 30.56
CA ARG A 94 6.48 0.65 30.60
C ARG A 94 5.81 -0.65 30.15
N ALA A 95 4.55 -0.86 30.53
CA ALA A 95 3.76 -2.01 30.10
C ALA A 95 3.55 -2.04 28.58
N ASN A 96 3.18 -0.90 28.00
CA ASN A 96 3.03 -0.73 26.55
C ASN A 96 4.36 -1.01 25.82
N LYS A 97 5.48 -0.47 26.34
CA LYS A 97 6.82 -0.76 25.81
C LYS A 97 7.20 -2.24 25.90
N LYS A 98 6.93 -2.90 27.04
CA LYS A 98 7.16 -4.35 27.19
C LYS A 98 6.31 -5.16 26.21
N ALA A 99 5.06 -4.76 25.99
CA ALA A 99 4.18 -5.41 25.02
C ALA A 99 4.75 -5.29 23.60
N LEU A 100 5.26 -4.10 23.24
CA LEU A 100 5.96 -3.87 21.97
C LEU A 100 7.22 -4.73 21.82
N GLU A 101 8.05 -4.83 22.86
CA GLU A 101 9.27 -5.66 22.82
C GLU A 101 8.96 -7.14 22.62
N GLN A 102 7.99 -7.67 23.36
CA GLN A 102 7.52 -9.05 23.21
C GLN A 102 6.87 -9.29 21.84
N ALA A 103 6.43 -8.22 21.18
CA ALA A 103 5.81 -8.25 19.87
C ALA A 103 6.75 -8.04 18.68
N MET A 104 8.05 -7.91 18.93
CA MET A 104 9.04 -7.87 17.87
C MET A 104 9.26 -9.29 17.30
N PRO A 105 9.47 -9.45 15.98
CA PRO A 105 9.60 -8.40 14.96
C PRO A 105 8.27 -8.01 14.26
N TYR A 106 7.18 -8.75 14.48
CA TYR A 106 5.96 -8.61 13.68
C TYR A 106 5.33 -7.22 13.78
N VAL A 107 5.35 -6.57 14.95
CA VAL A 107 4.83 -5.19 15.08
C VAL A 107 5.55 -4.19 14.17
N LEU A 108 6.85 -4.40 13.86
CA LEU A 108 7.58 -3.57 12.89
C LEU A 108 6.99 -3.71 11.49
N GLU A 109 6.65 -4.94 11.09
CA GLU A 109 6.02 -5.23 9.81
C GLU A 109 4.63 -4.59 9.71
N ARG A 110 3.83 -4.70 10.78
CA ARG A 110 2.48 -4.12 10.85
C ARG A 110 2.50 -2.59 10.73
N VAL A 111 3.43 -1.93 11.41
CA VAL A 111 3.66 -0.49 11.29
C VAL A 111 4.17 -0.13 9.89
N ARG A 112 5.10 -0.92 9.34
CA ARG A 112 5.63 -0.75 7.98
C ARG A 112 4.50 -0.78 6.95
N TRP A 113 3.60 -1.75 7.02
CA TRP A 113 2.49 -1.87 6.08
C TRP A 113 1.53 -0.69 6.13
N VAL A 114 1.22 -0.15 7.31
CA VAL A 114 0.39 1.06 7.44
C VAL A 114 1.07 2.25 6.73
N TYR A 115 2.33 2.52 7.03
CA TYR A 115 3.05 3.64 6.40
C TYR A 115 3.32 3.44 4.90
N ARG A 116 3.57 2.19 4.49
CA ARG A 116 3.72 1.79 3.09
C ARG A 116 2.44 2.06 2.32
N ARG A 117 1.29 1.64 2.88
CA ARG A 117 -0.02 1.93 2.30
C ARG A 117 -0.27 3.43 2.18
N LEU A 118 -0.06 4.21 3.24
CA LEU A 118 -0.24 5.67 3.19
C LEU A 118 0.62 6.28 2.08
N THR A 119 1.90 5.93 2.02
CA THR A 119 2.84 6.45 1.02
C THR A 119 2.42 6.08 -0.40
N ALA A 120 2.02 4.82 -0.63
CA ALA A 120 1.64 4.34 -1.95
C ALA A 120 0.32 4.92 -2.47
N TYR A 121 -0.58 5.32 -1.57
CA TYR A 121 -1.81 6.05 -1.89
C TYR A 121 -1.60 7.58 -1.87
N GLU A 122 -0.37 8.04 -2.10
CA GLU A 122 0.05 9.45 -2.17
C GLU A 122 -0.21 10.28 -0.90
N GLN A 123 -0.37 9.61 0.25
CA GLN A 123 -0.48 10.23 1.57
C GLN A 123 0.86 10.20 2.30
N ARG A 124 1.87 10.85 1.69
CA ARG A 124 3.25 10.83 2.20
C ARG A 124 3.36 11.50 3.57
N LEU A 125 4.18 10.89 4.42
CA LEU A 125 4.57 11.42 5.73
C LEU A 125 6.06 11.74 5.74
N THR A 126 6.41 12.87 6.34
CA THR A 126 7.81 13.20 6.66
C THR A 126 8.30 12.34 7.82
N LEU A 127 9.62 12.14 7.91
CA LEU A 127 10.20 11.43 9.05
C LEU A 127 9.79 12.07 10.39
N ARG A 128 9.79 13.41 10.50
CA ARG A 128 9.34 14.14 11.70
C ARG A 128 7.91 13.76 12.10
N GLN A 129 6.99 13.66 11.13
CA GLN A 129 5.60 13.27 11.40
C GLN A 129 5.49 11.80 11.85
N MET A 130 6.28 10.90 11.25
CA MET A 130 6.33 9.50 11.68
C MET A 130 6.89 9.38 13.10
N VAL A 131 7.98 10.08 13.44
CA VAL A 131 8.57 10.06 14.79
C VAL A 131 7.59 10.61 15.83
N ALA A 132 6.96 11.75 15.57
CA ALA A 132 5.95 12.32 16.48
C ALA A 132 4.79 11.34 16.70
N HIS A 133 4.32 10.70 15.62
CA HIS A 133 3.26 9.69 15.68
C HIS A 133 3.66 8.46 16.51
N LEU A 134 4.86 7.92 16.29
CA LEU A 134 5.35 6.75 17.03
C LEU A 134 5.60 7.07 18.50
N ALA A 135 6.20 8.23 18.80
CA ALA A 135 6.47 8.66 20.16
C ALA A 135 5.18 8.76 20.98
N ILE A 136 4.14 9.42 20.45
CA ILE A 136 2.85 9.50 21.14
C ILE A 136 2.17 8.14 21.25
N SER A 137 2.32 7.26 20.25
CA SER A 137 1.75 5.92 20.30
C SER A 137 2.38 5.04 21.37
N ILE A 138 3.67 5.26 21.68
CA ILE A 138 4.37 4.54 22.74
C ILE A 138 3.99 5.07 24.13
N THR A 139 3.91 6.40 24.29
CA THR A 139 3.75 7.04 25.62
C THR A 139 2.30 7.41 25.95
N GLY A 140 1.39 7.42 24.98
CA GLY A 140 0.06 8.01 25.12
C GLY A 140 0.09 9.52 25.40
N GLY A 141 1.19 10.21 25.07
CA GLY A 141 1.35 11.63 25.41
C GLY A 141 1.60 11.90 26.90
N ASN A 142 1.77 10.87 27.71
CA ASN A 142 2.05 11.00 29.13
C ASN A 142 3.54 11.16 29.41
N ASN A 143 3.87 11.87 30.48
CA ASN A 143 5.19 11.95 31.08
C ASN A 143 5.23 11.15 32.41
N CYS A 144 6.43 10.97 32.96
CA CYS A 144 6.64 10.15 34.16
C CYS A 144 6.14 10.80 35.46
N GLU A 145 6.03 12.12 35.52
CA GLU A 145 5.66 12.89 36.72
C GLU A 145 4.27 12.54 37.30
N PRO A 146 3.16 12.60 36.53
CA PRO A 146 1.82 12.28 37.04
C PRO A 146 1.69 10.80 37.43
N ILE A 147 2.37 9.91 36.69
CA ILE A 147 2.38 8.46 36.99
C ILE A 147 3.07 8.19 38.33
N LYS A 148 4.19 8.88 38.58
CA LYS A 148 4.89 8.81 39.87
C LYS A 148 4.02 9.36 41.00
N ALA A 149 3.39 10.52 40.82
CA ALA A 149 2.53 11.13 41.84
C ALA A 149 1.38 10.20 42.27
N ASN A 150 0.70 9.56 41.33
CA ASN A 150 -0.36 8.58 41.62
C ASN A 150 0.17 7.35 42.38
N SER A 151 1.41 6.93 42.10
CA SER A 151 2.07 5.83 42.81
C SER A 151 2.45 6.18 44.25
N TYR A 152 2.66 7.47 44.57
CA TYR A 152 2.95 7.94 45.93
C TYR A 152 1.69 8.13 46.79
N HIS A 153 0.55 8.49 46.18
CA HIS A 153 -0.71 8.72 46.90
C HIS A 153 -1.58 7.45 47.05
N GLY A 154 -1.25 6.35 46.37
CA GLY A 154 -1.90 5.05 46.48
C GLY A 154 -1.52 4.27 47.74
N SER A 155 -1.83 4.81 48.91
CA SER A 155 -1.80 4.10 50.20
C SER A 155 -3.19 3.52 50.51
N SER A 156 -3.51 2.33 49.98
CA SER A 156 -4.55 1.45 50.55
C SER A 156 -4.68 0.14 49.77
N HIS A 157 -4.25 -0.97 50.38
CA HIS A 157 -4.81 -2.31 50.22
C HIS A 157 -5.13 -2.81 48.80
N ILE A 158 -4.18 -2.73 47.87
CA ILE A 158 -4.16 -3.66 46.73
C ILE A 158 -2.96 -4.55 46.96
N THR A 159 -3.22 -5.76 47.48
CA THR A 159 -2.30 -6.89 47.34
C THR A 159 -1.83 -6.94 45.88
N PRO A 160 -0.54 -7.19 45.59
CA PRO A 160 -0.03 -7.29 44.23
C PRO A 160 -0.55 -8.59 43.59
N SER A 161 -1.85 -8.66 43.34
CA SER A 161 -2.48 -9.68 42.53
C SER A 161 -2.38 -9.22 41.07
N ASN A 162 -1.35 -9.75 40.41
CA ASN A 162 -1.30 -10.04 38.98
C ASN A 162 -1.38 -8.85 38.02
N GLU A 163 -0.23 -8.26 37.65
CA GLU A 163 0.01 -7.62 36.33
C GLU A 163 -1.09 -6.68 35.76
N GLU A 164 -1.91 -6.07 36.62
CA GLU A 164 -2.92 -5.07 36.25
C GLU A 164 -2.21 -3.72 36.13
N TYR A 165 -1.82 -3.36 34.90
CA TYR A 165 -1.27 -2.03 34.62
C TYR A 165 -2.42 -1.04 34.51
N GLU A 166 -2.72 -0.36 35.61
CA GLU A 166 -3.77 0.65 35.67
C GLU A 166 -3.49 1.77 34.66
N GLY A 167 -4.48 2.10 33.83
CA GLY A 167 -4.34 3.09 32.76
C GLY A 167 -3.62 2.62 31.50
N LEU A 168 -3.32 1.31 31.34
CA LEU A 168 -2.80 0.80 30.06
C LEU A 168 -3.82 0.92 28.92
N ASP A 169 -5.12 0.79 29.22
CA ASP A 169 -6.21 0.98 28.26
C ASP A 169 -6.30 2.42 27.71
N ASP A 170 -5.74 3.38 28.45
CA ASP A 170 -5.67 4.79 28.07
C ASP A 170 -4.57 5.13 27.06
N LEU A 171 -3.52 4.30 26.98
CA LEU A 171 -2.33 4.59 26.18
C LEU A 171 -1.84 3.44 25.30
N LEU A 172 -2.64 2.37 25.15
CA LEU A 172 -2.24 1.19 24.38
C LEU A 172 -1.83 1.59 22.96
N PHE A 173 -0.65 1.14 22.52
CA PHE A 173 -0.09 1.48 21.21
C PHE A 173 -1.06 1.22 20.06
N SER A 174 -1.77 0.07 20.08
CA SER A 174 -2.74 -0.28 19.03
C SER A 174 -4.00 0.57 19.00
N GLU A 175 -4.29 1.37 20.02
CA GLU A 175 -5.37 2.38 19.96
C GLU A 175 -4.80 3.72 19.52
N VAL A 176 -3.76 4.19 20.22
CA VAL A 176 -3.19 5.52 20.02
C VAL A 176 -2.60 5.68 18.62
N PHE A 177 -1.94 4.64 18.09
CA PHE A 177 -1.40 4.61 16.72
C PHE A 177 -2.48 4.79 15.65
N PHE A 178 -3.72 4.41 15.95
CA PHE A 178 -4.85 4.60 15.05
C PHE A 178 -5.69 5.85 15.40
N GLY A 179 -5.30 6.59 16.44
CA GLY A 179 -6.00 7.80 16.89
C GLY A 179 -7.23 7.52 17.75
N PHE A 180 -7.27 6.38 18.42
CA PHE A 180 -8.37 5.97 19.28
C PHE A 180 -7.96 5.89 20.74
N LYS A 181 -8.96 5.92 21.62
CA LYS A 181 -8.88 5.65 23.05
C LYS A 181 -10.19 4.97 23.47
N HIS A 182 -10.13 3.78 24.07
CA HIS A 182 -11.30 2.95 24.41
C HIS A 182 -12.26 2.71 23.23
N GLY A 183 -11.72 2.49 22.03
CA GLY A 183 -12.52 2.30 20.83
C GLY A 183 -13.16 3.58 20.26
N LYS A 184 -13.01 4.72 20.94
CA LYS A 184 -13.54 6.03 20.54
C LYS A 184 -12.45 6.93 19.99
N ILE A 185 -12.85 7.90 19.18
CA ILE A 185 -11.95 8.88 18.60
C ILE A 185 -11.27 9.70 19.71
N TRP A 186 -9.95 9.81 19.66
CA TRP A 186 -9.20 10.72 20.52
C TRP A 186 -8.92 12.04 19.79
N ALA A 187 -9.85 13.00 19.92
CA ALA A 187 -9.82 14.26 19.18
C ALA A 187 -8.56 15.12 19.41
N GLN A 188 -7.92 15.03 20.58
CA GLN A 188 -6.70 15.79 20.88
C GLN A 188 -5.52 15.44 19.94
N LEU A 189 -5.56 14.26 19.32
CA LEU A 189 -4.55 13.80 18.38
C LEU A 189 -4.76 14.30 16.94
N ASP A 190 -5.82 15.07 16.67
CA ASP A 190 -6.12 15.60 15.32
C ASP A 190 -5.05 16.57 14.78
N SER A 191 -4.21 17.11 15.65
CA SER A 191 -3.04 17.91 15.27
C SER A 191 -1.97 17.08 14.54
N LEU A 192 -1.93 15.77 14.74
CA LEU A 192 -0.98 14.87 14.11
C LEU A 192 -1.49 14.42 12.74
N ARG A 193 -0.82 14.89 11.68
CA ARG A 193 -1.17 14.55 10.28
C ARG A 193 -1.28 13.05 10.03
N ALA A 194 -0.38 12.25 10.62
CA ALA A 194 -0.40 10.78 10.46
C ALA A 194 -1.73 10.19 10.97
N ILE A 195 -2.16 10.57 12.17
CA ILE A 195 -3.41 10.10 12.77
C ILE A 195 -4.62 10.56 11.96
N LYS A 196 -4.63 11.82 11.51
CA LYS A 196 -5.70 12.35 10.64
C LYS A 196 -5.86 11.55 9.36
N LEU A 197 -4.77 11.10 8.74
CA LEU A 197 -4.79 10.28 7.53
C LEU A 197 -5.25 8.85 7.83
N ILE A 198 -4.69 8.22 8.87
CA ILE A 198 -5.01 6.86 9.32
C ILE A 198 -6.49 6.73 9.71
N ARG A 199 -7.03 7.72 10.44
CA ARG A 199 -8.45 7.71 10.87
C ARG A 199 -9.45 7.73 9.71
N ARG A 200 -9.10 8.35 8.57
CA ARG A 200 -9.96 8.35 7.36
C ARG A 200 -10.18 6.96 6.78
N LEU A 201 -9.27 6.03 7.07
CA LEU A 201 -9.32 4.65 6.58
C LEU A 201 -10.12 3.74 7.51
N ILE A 202 -10.57 4.22 8.68
CA ILE A 202 -11.44 3.51 9.64
C ILE A 202 -10.90 2.11 9.98
N PHE A 203 -9.60 2.03 10.28
CA PHE A 203 -8.97 0.77 10.66
C PHE A 203 -9.59 0.16 11.92
N GLY A 204 -9.81 -1.16 11.86
CA GLY A 204 -10.55 -1.91 12.87
C GLY A 204 -12.06 -2.02 12.60
N ALA A 205 -12.55 -1.56 11.45
CA ALA A 205 -13.91 -1.88 10.96
C ALA A 205 -14.15 -3.40 10.86
N PRO A 206 -15.42 -3.86 10.77
CA PRO A 206 -15.74 -5.28 10.64
C PRO A 206 -15.05 -5.92 9.43
N VAL A 207 -14.17 -6.88 9.72
CA VAL A 207 -13.47 -7.75 8.76
C VAL A 207 -13.45 -9.15 9.36
N ALA A 208 -13.42 -10.20 8.52
CA ALA A 208 -13.30 -11.60 8.95
C ALA A 208 -14.28 -12.01 10.07
N VAL A 209 -15.58 -12.12 9.76
CA VAL A 209 -16.66 -12.35 10.74
C VAL A 209 -16.50 -13.67 11.52
N ASP A 210 -16.05 -14.73 10.86
CA ASP A 210 -15.72 -16.03 11.46
C ASP A 210 -14.57 -15.94 12.45
N LEU A 211 -13.52 -15.18 12.11
CA LEU A 211 -12.39 -14.92 13.01
C LEU A 211 -12.87 -14.16 14.25
N GLU A 212 -13.72 -13.14 14.09
CA GLU A 212 -14.25 -12.38 15.22
C GLU A 212 -15.02 -13.26 16.22
N GLN A 213 -15.85 -14.20 15.73
CA GLN A 213 -16.58 -15.11 16.60
C GLN A 213 -15.66 -15.98 17.47
N VAL A 214 -14.57 -16.48 16.88
CA VAL A 214 -13.60 -17.30 17.60
C VAL A 214 -12.82 -16.46 18.62
N LEU A 215 -12.41 -15.24 18.23
CA LEU A 215 -11.55 -14.37 19.03
C LEU A 215 -12.28 -13.64 20.17
N LEU A 216 -13.62 -13.62 20.17
CA LEU A 216 -14.45 -13.15 21.29
C LEU A 216 -14.67 -14.21 22.37
N SER A 217 -13.85 -15.28 22.40
CA SER A 217 -13.85 -16.30 23.43
C SER A 217 -12.49 -16.37 24.14
N SER A 218 -12.48 -16.76 25.42
CA SER A 218 -11.24 -16.95 26.19
C SER A 218 -10.31 -18.00 25.56
N LYS A 219 -10.90 -19.06 24.97
CA LYS A 219 -10.15 -20.09 24.23
C LYS A 219 -9.50 -19.51 22.97
N GLY A 220 -10.23 -18.71 22.19
CA GLY A 220 -9.70 -18.08 20.98
C GLY A 220 -8.63 -17.02 21.29
N LEU A 221 -8.80 -16.27 22.39
CA LEU A 221 -7.81 -15.30 22.84
C LEU A 221 -6.46 -15.97 23.18
N ALA A 222 -6.48 -17.15 23.78
CA ALA A 222 -5.26 -17.91 24.07
C ALA A 222 -4.48 -18.31 22.80
N LEU A 223 -5.18 -18.54 21.67
CA LEU A 223 -4.54 -18.89 20.39
C LEU A 223 -3.74 -17.73 19.78
N LEU A 224 -4.07 -16.49 20.13
CA LEU A 224 -3.41 -15.29 19.62
C LEU A 224 -2.02 -15.07 20.19
N GLN A 225 -1.65 -15.73 21.31
CA GLN A 225 -0.35 -15.57 21.97
C GLN A 225 0.06 -14.10 22.18
N LEU A 226 -0.89 -13.27 22.64
CA LEU A 226 -0.64 -11.85 22.88
C LEU A 226 0.45 -11.65 23.95
N PRO A 227 1.21 -10.54 23.90
CA PRO A 227 2.16 -10.18 24.93
C PRO A 227 1.56 -10.22 26.34
N LYS A 228 2.32 -10.74 27.31
CA LYS A 228 1.87 -10.91 28.70
C LYS A 228 1.26 -9.65 29.32
N PRO A 229 1.84 -8.44 29.13
CA PRO A 229 1.24 -7.21 29.67
C PRO A 229 -0.18 -6.90 29.16
N LEU A 230 -0.59 -7.52 28.04
CA LEU A 230 -1.92 -7.31 27.44
C LEU A 230 -2.94 -8.37 27.87
N SER A 231 -2.54 -9.46 28.51
CA SER A 231 -3.44 -10.59 28.82
C SER A 231 -4.68 -10.17 29.61
N TYR A 232 -4.50 -9.38 30.66
CA TYR A 232 -5.62 -8.87 31.47
C TYR A 232 -6.53 -7.95 30.64
N LEU A 233 -5.92 -6.99 29.94
CA LEU A 233 -6.64 -6.02 29.13
C LEU A 233 -7.44 -6.67 28.00
N ALA A 234 -6.86 -7.66 27.33
CA ALA A 234 -7.51 -8.41 26.28
C ALA A 234 -8.73 -9.19 26.80
N ASN A 235 -8.62 -9.84 27.97
CA ASN A 235 -9.77 -10.50 28.62
C ASN A 235 -10.87 -9.49 28.98
N LYS A 236 -10.51 -8.34 29.58
CA LYS A 236 -11.44 -7.25 29.89
C LYS A 236 -12.21 -6.79 28.64
N TRP A 237 -11.51 -6.59 27.53
CA TRP A 237 -12.12 -6.15 26.27
C TRP A 237 -12.98 -7.22 25.61
N VAL A 238 -12.64 -8.51 25.72
CA VAL A 238 -13.51 -9.62 25.28
C VAL A 238 -14.84 -9.59 26.02
N THR A 239 -14.83 -9.48 27.36
CA THR A 239 -16.06 -9.39 28.16
C THR A 239 -16.90 -8.16 27.77
N GLN A 240 -16.26 -7.01 27.57
CA GLN A 240 -16.96 -5.79 27.14
C GLN A 240 -17.48 -5.88 25.69
N GLY A 241 -16.80 -6.64 24.83
CA GLY A 241 -17.17 -6.94 23.44
C GLY A 241 -18.41 -7.82 23.29
N LEU A 242 -18.95 -8.36 24.39
CA LEU A 242 -20.21 -9.12 24.43
C LEU A 242 -21.41 -8.26 24.91
N GLY A 243 -21.17 -7.06 25.42
CA GLY A 243 -22.19 -6.18 26.02
C GLY A 243 -22.82 -5.15 25.06
N ALA A 244 -23.64 -4.25 25.58
CA ALA A 244 -24.35 -3.23 24.79
C ALA A 244 -23.43 -2.21 24.07
N SER A 245 -22.22 -1.97 24.58
CA SER A 245 -21.17 -1.14 23.94
C SER A 245 -20.17 -1.95 23.12
N ALA A 246 -20.52 -3.19 22.74
CA ALA A 246 -19.63 -4.16 22.12
C ALA A 246 -18.88 -3.66 20.88
N VAL A 247 -19.50 -2.78 20.09
CA VAL A 247 -18.94 -2.34 18.80
C VAL A 247 -17.58 -1.66 18.98
N TYR A 248 -17.46 -0.72 19.93
CA TYR A 248 -16.21 0.01 20.17
C TYR A 248 -15.08 -0.91 20.64
N TRP A 249 -15.41 -1.86 21.51
CA TRP A 249 -14.45 -2.82 22.05
C TRP A 249 -14.02 -3.84 21.01
N ARG A 250 -14.91 -4.27 20.11
CA ARG A 250 -14.56 -5.12 18.96
C ARG A 250 -13.59 -4.41 18.02
N PHE A 251 -13.78 -3.11 17.78
CA PHE A 251 -12.87 -2.32 16.96
C PHE A 251 -11.49 -2.22 17.62
N ALA A 252 -11.44 -1.97 18.93
CA ALA A 252 -10.20 -1.92 19.69
C ALA A 252 -9.48 -3.28 19.70
N MET A 253 -10.23 -4.37 19.88
CA MET A 253 -9.72 -5.74 19.78
C MET A 253 -9.10 -6.04 18.41
N ARG A 254 -9.77 -5.70 17.30
CA ARG A 254 -9.20 -5.91 15.95
C ARG A 254 -7.89 -5.16 15.75
N ARG A 255 -7.77 -3.93 16.27
CA ARG A 255 -6.52 -3.17 16.21
C ARG A 255 -5.43 -3.79 17.08
N MET A 256 -5.76 -4.27 18.28
CA MET A 256 -4.84 -5.02 19.14
C MET A 256 -4.34 -6.29 18.44
N ILE A 257 -5.25 -7.09 17.88
CA ILE A 257 -4.92 -8.31 17.13
C ILE A 257 -4.02 -7.97 15.95
N TYR A 258 -4.37 -6.95 15.16
CA TYR A 258 -3.55 -6.52 14.02
C TYR A 258 -2.12 -6.20 14.41
N MET A 259 -1.91 -5.45 15.51
CA MET A 259 -0.58 -5.02 15.95
C MET A 259 0.21 -6.09 16.70
N PHE A 260 -0.46 -6.84 17.57
CA PHE A 260 0.18 -7.65 18.61
C PHE A 260 -0.01 -9.16 18.44
N ALA A 261 -0.84 -9.64 17.51
CA ALA A 261 -0.93 -11.07 17.26
C ALA A 261 0.21 -11.52 16.33
N PRO A 262 1.15 -12.39 16.78
CA PRO A 262 2.17 -12.99 15.92
C PRO A 262 1.53 -13.84 14.81
N GLN A 263 0.47 -14.56 15.16
CA GLN A 263 -0.23 -15.48 14.28
C GLN A 263 -1.73 -15.45 14.58
N LEU A 264 -2.52 -15.81 13.57
CA LEU A 264 -3.96 -15.98 13.68
C LEU A 264 -4.29 -17.48 13.68
N PRO A 265 -5.41 -17.89 14.29
CA PRO A 265 -5.87 -19.28 14.20
C PRO A 265 -6.09 -19.69 12.73
N GLU A 266 -5.97 -20.97 12.40
CA GLU A 266 -6.18 -21.46 11.04
C GLU A 266 -7.68 -21.45 10.67
N LEU A 267 -8.14 -20.32 10.15
CA LEU A 267 -9.50 -20.10 9.65
C LEU A 267 -9.43 -19.56 8.22
N PRO A 268 -10.48 -19.75 7.40
CA PRO A 268 -10.53 -19.20 6.04
C PRO A 268 -10.17 -17.71 6.00
N SER A 269 -10.76 -16.90 6.88
CA SER A 269 -10.52 -15.46 6.90
C SER A 269 -9.19 -15.02 7.53
N SER A 270 -8.47 -15.92 8.21
CA SER A 270 -7.17 -15.56 8.81
C SER A 270 -6.12 -15.21 7.75
N SER A 271 -6.20 -15.85 6.59
CA SER A 271 -5.30 -15.58 5.46
C SER A 271 -5.46 -14.16 4.89
N VAL A 272 -6.65 -13.58 5.01
CA VAL A 272 -7.00 -12.27 4.44
C VAL A 272 -7.19 -11.17 5.49
N PHE A 273 -7.15 -11.50 6.79
CA PHE A 273 -7.43 -10.55 7.86
C PHE A 273 -6.55 -9.29 7.77
N PHE A 274 -5.23 -9.45 7.63
CA PHE A 274 -4.31 -8.30 7.61
C PHE A 274 -4.52 -7.41 6.38
N THR A 275 -4.79 -8.01 5.22
CA THR A 275 -4.98 -7.27 3.97
C THR A 275 -6.35 -6.58 3.92
N GLN A 276 -7.39 -7.24 4.43
CA GLN A 276 -8.72 -6.65 4.61
C GLN A 276 -8.72 -5.55 5.67
N PHE A 277 -8.05 -5.76 6.80
CA PHE A 277 -7.87 -4.74 7.83
C PHE A 277 -7.23 -3.49 7.22
N LEU A 278 -6.25 -3.66 6.34
CA LEU A 278 -5.59 -2.56 5.68
C LEU A 278 -6.37 -2.01 4.47
N HIS A 279 -7.48 -2.60 4.05
CA HIS A 279 -8.13 -2.26 2.77
C HIS A 279 -7.12 -2.21 1.61
N SER A 280 -6.23 -3.21 1.54
CA SER A 280 -5.17 -3.31 0.54
C SER A 280 -4.80 -4.79 0.35
N PRO A 281 -5.45 -5.50 -0.59
CA PRO A 281 -5.27 -6.93 -0.78
C PRO A 281 -3.83 -7.32 -1.17
N ARG A 282 -3.06 -6.43 -1.82
CA ARG A 282 -1.71 -6.74 -2.34
C ARG A 282 -0.58 -6.18 -1.48
N ILE A 283 -0.85 -5.54 -0.34
CA ILE A 283 0.18 -4.89 0.50
C ILE A 283 1.29 -5.83 0.97
N ILE A 284 0.95 -7.07 1.36
CA ILE A 284 1.90 -8.03 1.90
C ILE A 284 2.86 -8.50 0.81
N ASP A 285 2.32 -8.87 -0.35
CA ASP A 285 3.12 -9.26 -1.51
C ASP A 285 4.00 -8.09 -1.97
N PHE A 286 3.42 -6.89 -2.06
CA PHE A 286 4.12 -5.70 -2.49
C PHE A 286 5.29 -5.34 -1.56
N ASP A 287 5.06 -5.32 -0.23
CA ASP A 287 6.13 -5.12 0.75
C ASP A 287 7.19 -6.22 0.62
N GLY A 288 6.76 -7.48 0.48
CA GLY A 288 7.66 -8.61 0.25
C GLY A 288 8.53 -8.45 -0.99
N TRP A 289 7.98 -7.97 -2.11
CA TRP A 289 8.73 -7.73 -3.34
C TRP A 289 9.73 -6.59 -3.18
N GLN A 290 9.34 -5.52 -2.48
CA GLN A 290 10.23 -4.39 -2.20
C GLN A 290 11.40 -4.76 -1.30
N GLN A 291 11.16 -5.56 -0.26
CA GLN A 291 12.23 -6.03 0.65
C GLN A 291 13.21 -6.97 -0.05
N ASN A 292 12.72 -7.85 -0.92
CA ASN A 292 13.56 -8.84 -1.63
C ASN A 292 14.13 -8.32 -2.96
N ASN A 293 13.78 -7.10 -3.35
CA ASN A 293 14.12 -6.51 -4.65
C ASN A 293 13.75 -7.42 -5.85
N GLY A 294 12.60 -8.12 -5.75
CA GLY A 294 12.18 -9.11 -6.73
C GLY A 294 10.97 -9.92 -6.29
N PHE A 295 10.40 -10.70 -7.22
CA PHE A 295 9.30 -11.61 -6.92
C PHE A 295 9.77 -12.77 -6.05
N LYS A 296 9.04 -13.04 -4.96
CA LYS A 296 9.40 -14.08 -3.99
C LYS A 296 9.09 -15.51 -4.49
N ASN A 297 8.06 -15.68 -5.34
CA ASN A 297 7.52 -16.98 -5.79
C ASN A 297 7.15 -17.01 -7.29
N LYS A 298 7.07 -18.22 -7.89
CA LYS A 298 6.56 -18.51 -9.26
C LYS A 298 5.05 -18.27 -9.47
N SER A 299 4.33 -17.69 -8.50
CA SER A 299 2.88 -17.36 -8.63
C SER A 299 2.59 -16.20 -9.59
N THR A 300 3.63 -15.68 -10.24
CA THR A 300 3.57 -14.63 -11.24
C THR A 300 2.66 -14.96 -12.42
N SER A 301 2.41 -16.23 -12.75
CA SER A 301 1.55 -16.60 -13.89
C SER A 301 0.07 -16.26 -13.67
N LYS A 302 -0.48 -16.55 -12.47
CA LYS A 302 -1.88 -16.21 -12.14
C LYS A 302 -2.06 -14.70 -12.03
N ASP A 303 -1.14 -14.03 -11.35
CA ASP A 303 -1.15 -12.57 -11.22
C ASP A 303 -1.07 -11.90 -12.60
N PHE A 304 -0.20 -12.39 -13.48
CA PHE A 304 -0.08 -11.93 -14.86
C PHE A 304 -1.38 -12.09 -15.65
N GLN A 305 -2.05 -13.24 -15.55
CA GLN A 305 -3.34 -13.45 -16.19
C GLN A 305 -4.42 -12.52 -15.64
N HIS A 306 -4.48 -12.31 -14.32
CA HIS A 306 -5.42 -11.37 -13.71
C HIS A 306 -5.18 -9.94 -14.18
N ILE A 307 -3.92 -9.50 -14.25
CA ILE A 307 -3.54 -8.18 -14.76
C ILE A 307 -4.05 -8.00 -16.19
N LEU A 308 -3.74 -8.93 -17.09
CA LEU A 308 -4.13 -8.81 -18.50
C LEU A 308 -5.65 -8.86 -18.71
N ARG A 309 -6.36 -9.69 -17.94
CA ARG A 309 -7.83 -9.72 -17.95
C ARG A 309 -8.42 -8.40 -17.50
N VAL A 310 -7.94 -7.83 -16.40
CA VAL A 310 -8.44 -6.51 -15.94
C VAL A 310 -8.09 -5.41 -16.93
N LEU A 311 -6.91 -5.43 -17.57
CA LEU A 311 -6.59 -4.49 -18.64
C LEU A 311 -7.54 -4.61 -19.84
N LEU A 312 -7.91 -5.84 -20.21
CA LEU A 312 -8.93 -6.08 -21.23
C LEU A 312 -10.27 -5.45 -20.82
N GLU A 313 -10.68 -5.59 -19.56
CA GLU A 313 -11.90 -4.98 -19.05
C GLU A 313 -11.85 -3.45 -19.10
N VAL A 314 -10.73 -2.87 -18.70
CA VAL A 314 -10.55 -1.42 -18.69
C VAL A 314 -10.60 -0.86 -20.11
N TYR A 315 -9.92 -1.50 -21.07
CA TYR A 315 -9.80 -0.98 -22.43
C TYR A 315 -11.03 -1.23 -23.29
N SER A 316 -11.66 -2.41 -23.18
CA SER A 316 -12.87 -2.76 -23.92
C SER A 316 -14.15 -2.27 -23.23
N GLY A 317 -14.15 -2.16 -21.91
CA GLY A 317 -15.35 -1.88 -21.12
C GLY A 317 -16.25 -3.09 -20.87
N PHE A 318 -15.88 -4.27 -21.37
CA PHE A 318 -16.59 -5.53 -21.12
C PHE A 318 -15.86 -6.34 -20.05
N ASN A 319 -16.59 -7.00 -19.16
CA ASN A 319 -15.98 -7.89 -18.17
C ASN A 319 -15.31 -9.09 -18.87
N ALA A 320 -14.17 -9.55 -18.36
CA ALA A 320 -13.39 -10.63 -18.98
C ALA A 320 -14.18 -11.94 -19.04
N VAL A 321 -15.13 -12.16 -18.12
CA VAL A 321 -16.02 -13.32 -18.07
C VAL A 321 -17.10 -13.28 -19.15
N GLN A 322 -17.40 -12.10 -19.72
CA GLN A 322 -18.41 -11.98 -20.77
C GLN A 322 -17.93 -12.53 -22.11
N PHE A 323 -16.63 -12.63 -22.34
CA PHE A 323 -16.09 -13.14 -23.60
C PHE A 323 -16.31 -14.65 -23.73
N GLU A 324 -16.74 -15.07 -24.92
CA GLU A 324 -16.90 -16.50 -25.21
C GLU A 324 -15.52 -17.19 -25.36
N GLY A 325 -15.26 -18.20 -24.53
CA GLY A 325 -14.03 -18.99 -24.55
C GLY A 325 -12.89 -18.42 -23.70
N SER A 326 -11.69 -19.03 -23.79
CA SER A 326 -10.49 -18.53 -23.13
C SER A 326 -9.94 -17.32 -23.88
N VAL A 327 -10.10 -16.13 -23.31
CA VAL A 327 -9.49 -14.92 -23.87
C VAL A 327 -8.00 -14.90 -23.61
N GLU A 328 -7.24 -14.92 -24.70
CA GLU A 328 -5.77 -14.88 -24.71
C GLU A 328 -5.24 -13.63 -25.43
N LYS A 329 -6.11 -12.66 -25.72
CA LYS A 329 -5.79 -11.44 -26.45
C LYS A 329 -6.30 -10.21 -25.74
N LEU A 330 -5.49 -9.17 -25.76
CA LEU A 330 -5.84 -7.83 -25.34
C LEU A 330 -6.40 -7.06 -26.55
N TYR A 331 -7.66 -6.62 -26.43
CA TYR A 331 -8.33 -5.84 -27.46
C TYR A 331 -8.27 -4.36 -27.13
N LEU A 332 -7.65 -3.55 -28.00
CA LEU A 332 -7.67 -2.10 -27.91
C LEU A 332 -8.78 -1.56 -28.81
N THR A 333 -9.84 -1.03 -28.22
CA THR A 333 -11.02 -0.57 -28.98
C THR A 333 -11.02 0.95 -29.19
N LEU A 334 -11.85 1.46 -30.11
CA LEU A 334 -12.14 2.90 -30.23
C LEU A 334 -13.34 3.34 -29.38
N ARG A 335 -13.44 2.79 -28.16
CA ARG A 335 -14.51 3.14 -27.24
C ARG A 335 -14.50 4.65 -26.96
N ARG A 336 -15.69 5.25 -26.88
CA ARG A 336 -15.83 6.63 -26.44
C ARG A 336 -15.33 6.76 -24.97
N PRO A 337 -14.63 7.85 -24.64
CA PRO A 337 -14.21 8.10 -23.27
C PRO A 337 -15.41 8.34 -22.33
N ASP A 338 -16.55 8.78 -22.90
CA ASP A 338 -17.79 8.96 -22.17
C ASP A 338 -18.42 7.60 -21.80
N LYS A 339 -18.43 7.30 -20.50
CA LYS A 339 -18.96 6.04 -19.94
C LYS A 339 -20.48 6.04 -19.81
N THR A 340 -21.18 7.14 -20.12
CA THR A 340 -22.64 7.25 -19.99
C THR A 340 -23.40 6.48 -21.06
N ILE A 341 -22.79 6.26 -22.23
CA ILE A 341 -23.39 5.55 -23.35
C ILE A 341 -22.79 4.15 -23.43
N VAL A 342 -23.63 3.12 -23.26
CA VAL A 342 -23.24 1.73 -23.49
C VAL A 342 -23.02 1.53 -24.99
N GLN A 343 -21.81 1.08 -25.36
CA GLN A 343 -21.47 0.75 -26.75
C GLN A 343 -21.42 -0.78 -26.89
N PRO A 344 -22.53 -1.42 -27.30
CA PRO A 344 -22.59 -2.87 -27.43
C PRO A 344 -21.68 -3.38 -28.55
N THR A 345 -21.48 -2.59 -29.60
CA THR A 345 -20.56 -2.92 -30.70
C THR A 345 -19.40 -1.94 -30.70
N GLN A 346 -18.18 -2.45 -30.77
CA GLN A 346 -16.94 -1.67 -30.73
C GLN A 346 -15.95 -2.14 -31.79
N LEU A 347 -15.38 -1.19 -32.54
CA LEU A 347 -14.26 -1.48 -33.45
C LEU A 347 -13.00 -1.76 -32.64
N VAL A 348 -12.35 -2.88 -32.94
CA VAL A 348 -11.02 -3.21 -32.42
C VAL A 348 -10.01 -2.60 -33.35
N ALA A 349 -9.16 -1.74 -32.80
CA ALA A 349 -8.16 -1.03 -33.56
C ALA A 349 -6.77 -1.63 -33.40
N ALA A 350 -6.54 -2.46 -32.38
CA ALA A 350 -5.37 -3.31 -32.27
C ALA A 350 -5.66 -4.56 -31.42
N ARG A 351 -4.97 -5.66 -31.77
CA ARG A 351 -5.03 -6.96 -31.07
C ARG A 351 -3.63 -7.35 -30.66
N LEU A 352 -3.44 -7.65 -29.38
CA LEU A 352 -2.14 -8.06 -28.85
C LEU A 352 -2.30 -9.40 -28.13
N SER A 353 -1.40 -10.35 -28.35
CA SER A 353 -1.43 -11.62 -27.62
C SER A 353 -1.04 -11.39 -26.16
N PHE A 354 -1.64 -12.13 -25.22
CA PHE A 354 -1.17 -12.15 -23.83
C PHE A 354 0.29 -12.62 -23.74
N ASP A 355 0.72 -13.48 -24.67
CA ASP A 355 2.11 -13.94 -24.76
C ASP A 355 3.08 -12.84 -25.19
N ASP A 356 2.61 -11.72 -25.73
CA ASP A 356 3.46 -10.58 -26.07
C ASP A 356 3.86 -9.75 -24.85
N PHE A 357 3.36 -10.11 -23.66
CA PHE A 357 3.65 -9.42 -22.42
C PHE A 357 4.51 -10.27 -21.48
N GLU A 358 5.25 -9.59 -20.62
CA GLU A 358 5.98 -10.22 -19.52
C GLU A 358 5.86 -9.37 -18.24
N LEU A 359 5.79 -10.03 -17.10
CA LEU A 359 5.83 -9.39 -15.80
C LEU A 359 7.28 -9.40 -15.27
N LYS A 360 7.87 -8.22 -15.12
CA LYS A 360 9.23 -8.04 -14.58
C LYS A 360 9.21 -7.21 -13.31
N TYR A 361 10.28 -7.29 -12.54
CA TYR A 361 10.47 -6.44 -11.38
C TYR A 361 11.53 -5.39 -11.68
N ASN A 362 11.16 -4.12 -11.56
CA ASN A 362 12.05 -3.00 -11.75
C ASN A 362 12.79 -2.71 -10.44
N ALA A 363 14.03 -3.18 -10.31
CA ALA A 363 14.84 -3.01 -9.11
C ALA A 363 15.14 -1.53 -8.77
N GLN A 364 15.28 -0.67 -9.79
CA GLN A 364 15.56 0.76 -9.59
C GLN A 364 14.35 1.50 -9.03
N LYS A 365 13.15 1.16 -9.51
CA LYS A 365 11.89 1.77 -9.05
C LYS A 365 11.26 1.03 -7.88
N LYS A 366 11.77 -0.16 -7.54
CA LYS A 366 11.18 -1.12 -6.59
C LYS A 366 9.70 -1.37 -6.84
N LEU A 367 9.36 -1.58 -8.10
CA LEU A 367 7.99 -1.81 -8.54
C LEU A 367 7.94 -2.96 -9.54
N PRO A 368 6.89 -3.80 -9.49
CA PRO A 368 6.58 -4.67 -10.60
C PRO A 368 6.20 -3.84 -11.82
N GLU A 369 6.49 -4.33 -13.01
CA GLU A 369 6.11 -3.71 -14.26
C GLU A 369 5.72 -4.74 -15.31
N LEU A 370 4.63 -4.45 -16.01
CA LEU A 370 4.19 -5.23 -17.16
C LEU A 370 4.86 -4.64 -18.41
N ARG A 371 5.70 -5.41 -19.10
CA ARG A 371 6.40 -4.96 -20.31
C ARG A 371 5.82 -5.62 -21.55
N TYR A 372 5.82 -4.86 -22.64
CA TYR A 372 5.55 -5.38 -23.97
C TYR A 372 6.85 -5.90 -24.61
N LYS A 373 6.92 -7.19 -24.93
CA LYS A 373 8.15 -7.87 -25.36
C LYS A 373 8.73 -7.29 -26.64
N HIS A 374 7.88 -6.91 -27.59
CA HIS A 374 8.31 -6.39 -28.90
C HIS A 374 8.91 -4.98 -28.83
N LYS A 375 8.56 -4.19 -27.80
CA LYS A 375 9.15 -2.88 -27.53
C LYS A 375 9.34 -2.70 -26.02
N PRO A 376 10.51 -3.08 -25.46
CA PRO A 376 10.76 -3.07 -24.01
C PRO A 376 10.61 -1.71 -23.32
N ASN A 377 10.70 -0.60 -24.08
CA ASN A 377 10.49 0.75 -23.58
C ASN A 377 9.02 1.03 -23.21
N ILE A 378 8.09 0.20 -23.69
CA ILE A 378 6.67 0.28 -23.38
C ILE A 378 6.40 -0.62 -22.17
N SER A 379 6.24 0.01 -21.00
CA SER A 379 5.94 -0.69 -19.77
C SER A 379 4.92 0.05 -18.91
N LEU A 380 4.11 -0.73 -18.20
CA LEU A 380 3.18 -0.25 -17.19
C LEU A 380 3.75 -0.54 -15.81
N LEU A 381 4.06 0.51 -15.05
CA LEU A 381 4.46 0.38 -13.65
C LEU A 381 3.25 0.02 -12.78
N LEU A 382 3.36 -1.10 -12.06
CA LEU A 382 2.29 -1.64 -11.24
C LEU A 382 2.46 -1.14 -9.80
N THR A 383 1.91 0.05 -9.53
CA THR A 383 1.85 0.63 -8.18
C THR A 383 0.90 -0.16 -7.28
N LEU A 384 1.05 -0.05 -5.95
CA LEU A 384 0.16 -0.75 -5.01
C LEU A 384 -1.34 -0.43 -5.23
N PRO A 385 -1.78 0.83 -5.39
CA PRO A 385 -3.20 1.10 -5.65
C PRO A 385 -3.71 0.45 -6.95
N LEU A 386 -2.86 0.36 -7.97
CA LEU A 386 -3.21 -0.32 -9.22
C LEU A 386 -3.31 -1.84 -9.03
N LEU A 387 -2.38 -2.43 -8.28
CA LEU A 387 -2.41 -3.86 -7.94
C LEU A 387 -3.63 -4.21 -7.08
N ASP A 388 -3.96 -3.37 -6.10
CA ASP A 388 -5.16 -3.52 -5.27
C ASP A 388 -6.42 -3.46 -6.13
N PHE A 389 -6.51 -2.48 -7.04
CA PHE A 389 -7.61 -2.37 -8.00
C PHE A 389 -7.74 -3.61 -8.89
N ILE A 390 -6.63 -4.12 -9.43
CA ILE A 390 -6.63 -5.33 -10.26
C ILE A 390 -7.11 -6.54 -9.47
N GLN A 391 -6.64 -6.71 -8.23
CA GLN A 391 -7.05 -7.82 -7.38
C GLN A 391 -8.55 -7.74 -7.06
N SER A 392 -9.04 -6.59 -6.60
CA SER A 392 -10.47 -6.38 -6.32
C SER A 392 -11.34 -6.63 -7.55
N ARG A 393 -10.93 -6.16 -8.73
CA ARG A 393 -11.64 -6.42 -9.99
C ARG A 393 -11.67 -7.91 -10.35
N SER A 394 -10.54 -8.61 -10.18
CA SER A 394 -10.47 -10.05 -10.44
C SER A 394 -11.36 -10.89 -9.52
N GLU A 395 -11.64 -10.38 -8.31
CA GLU A 395 -12.56 -10.99 -7.34
C GLU A 395 -14.03 -10.60 -7.56
N GLY A 396 -14.31 -9.76 -8.58
CA GLY A 396 -15.66 -9.33 -8.96
C GLY A 396 -16.13 -8.05 -8.28
N ASP A 397 -15.25 -7.30 -7.59
CA ASP A 397 -15.63 -6.01 -7.01
C ASP A 397 -15.76 -4.92 -8.08
N LEU A 398 -17.00 -4.43 -8.25
CA LEU A 398 -17.35 -3.38 -9.20
C LEU A 398 -17.21 -1.97 -8.61
N GLY A 399 -17.15 -1.84 -7.27
CA GLY A 399 -17.12 -0.57 -6.54
C GLY A 399 -15.75 0.05 -6.38
N SER A 400 -14.68 -0.69 -6.67
CA SER A 400 -13.31 -0.19 -6.62
C SER A 400 -13.10 0.96 -7.64
N HIS A 401 -12.85 2.16 -7.10
CA HIS A 401 -12.50 3.34 -7.90
C HIS A 401 -10.98 3.55 -7.87
N LEU A 402 -10.39 3.57 -9.06
CA LEU A 402 -8.98 3.88 -9.24
C LEU A 402 -8.80 5.41 -9.30
N ALA A 403 -7.79 5.93 -8.59
CA ALA A 403 -7.50 7.36 -8.60
C ALA A 403 -7.18 7.87 -10.03
N PRO A 404 -7.53 9.13 -10.38
CA PRO A 404 -7.34 9.66 -11.74
C PRO A 404 -5.92 9.51 -12.28
N ILE A 405 -4.90 9.62 -11.42
CA ILE A 405 -3.50 9.47 -11.81
C ILE A 405 -3.18 8.08 -12.37
N HIS A 406 -3.75 7.02 -11.77
CA HIS A 406 -3.52 5.65 -12.22
C HIS A 406 -4.40 5.32 -13.44
N LEU A 407 -5.58 5.94 -13.56
CA LEU A 407 -6.35 5.87 -14.81
C LEU A 407 -5.59 6.48 -15.98
N ALA A 408 -4.95 7.64 -15.77
CA ALA A 408 -4.10 8.26 -16.78
C ALA A 408 -2.89 7.38 -17.14
N GLN A 409 -2.32 6.63 -16.18
CA GLN A 409 -1.26 5.65 -16.46
C GLN A 409 -1.75 4.52 -17.36
N LEU A 410 -2.97 4.01 -17.14
CA LEU A 410 -3.57 2.98 -17.99
C LEU A 410 -3.85 3.50 -19.40
N GLU A 411 -4.43 4.69 -19.55
CA GLU A 411 -4.68 5.28 -20.87
C GLU A 411 -3.39 5.59 -21.61
N ARG A 412 -2.35 6.07 -20.93
CA ARG A 412 -1.03 6.26 -21.55
C ARG A 412 -0.45 4.94 -22.06
N PHE A 413 -0.50 3.89 -21.24
CA PHE A 413 -0.02 2.56 -21.63
C PHE A 413 -0.82 2.02 -22.83
N ARG A 414 -2.15 2.22 -22.85
CA ARG A 414 -3.01 1.89 -24.01
C ARG A 414 -2.57 2.63 -25.27
N SER A 415 -2.32 3.94 -25.20
CA SER A 415 -1.86 4.72 -26.35
C SER A 415 -0.49 4.27 -26.86
N ASP A 416 0.44 3.97 -25.96
CA ASP A 416 1.77 3.47 -26.32
C ASP A 416 1.67 2.11 -27.04
N LEU A 417 0.84 1.19 -26.53
CA LEU A 417 0.56 -0.09 -27.16
C LEU A 417 -0.11 0.05 -28.53
N PHE A 418 -1.07 0.96 -28.64
CA PHE A 418 -1.77 1.27 -29.89
C PHE A 418 -0.81 1.72 -31.00
N ASN A 419 0.08 2.66 -30.66
CA ASN A 419 1.11 3.16 -31.57
C ASN A 419 2.12 2.06 -31.95
N ALA A 420 2.39 1.13 -31.04
CA ALA A 420 3.26 -0.01 -31.32
C ALA A 420 2.60 -1.07 -32.22
N ALA A 421 1.28 -1.24 -32.13
CA ALA A 421 0.52 -2.19 -32.93
C ALA A 421 0.24 -1.66 -34.35
N HIS A 422 0.02 -0.35 -34.54
CA HIS A 422 -0.25 0.27 -35.85
C HIS A 422 0.89 0.11 -36.88
N SER A 423 2.08 -0.30 -36.45
CA SER A 423 3.17 -0.67 -37.36
C SER A 423 2.99 -2.05 -38.03
N GLN A 424 1.93 -2.79 -37.72
CA GLN A 424 1.56 -4.06 -38.37
C GLN A 424 0.28 -3.83 -39.19
N SER A 425 0.39 -3.84 -40.52
CA SER A 425 -0.76 -3.69 -41.42
C SER A 425 -1.59 -4.99 -41.43
N ASP A 426 -2.82 -4.91 -40.96
CA ASP A 426 -3.79 -6.01 -40.98
C ASP A 426 -4.97 -5.57 -41.87
N ASP A 427 -5.21 -6.28 -42.98
CA ASP A 427 -6.33 -6.04 -43.91
C ASP A 427 -7.69 -6.56 -43.37
N ASP A 428 -7.76 -6.90 -42.07
CA ASP A 428 -8.95 -7.40 -41.42
C ASP A 428 -9.53 -6.42 -40.37
N ILE A 429 -10.82 -6.15 -40.50
CA ILE A 429 -11.60 -5.38 -39.53
C ILE A 429 -12.09 -6.34 -38.45
N THR A 430 -11.74 -6.06 -37.19
CA THR A 430 -12.26 -6.82 -36.04
C THR A 430 -13.26 -5.99 -35.24
N LEU A 431 -14.40 -6.60 -34.89
CA LEU A 431 -15.48 -6.00 -34.11
C LEU A 431 -15.74 -6.82 -32.85
N LEU A 432 -15.88 -6.16 -31.69
CA LEU A 432 -16.46 -6.74 -30.49
C LEU A 432 -17.95 -6.44 -30.45
N GLN A 433 -18.77 -7.45 -30.25
CA GLN A 433 -20.22 -7.28 -30.11
C GLN A 433 -20.70 -7.97 -28.83
N ALA A 434 -21.33 -7.21 -27.94
CA ALA A 434 -22.10 -7.74 -26.82
C ALA A 434 -23.48 -8.18 -27.30
N GLY A 435 -23.78 -9.46 -27.14
CA GLY A 435 -25.09 -10.06 -27.37
C GLY A 435 -26.11 -9.68 -26.29
N ILE A 436 -27.39 -10.00 -26.56
CA ILE A 436 -28.52 -9.74 -25.66
C ILE A 436 -28.39 -10.54 -24.34
N ASN A 437 -27.72 -11.68 -24.41
CA ASN A 437 -27.36 -12.53 -23.26
C ASN A 437 -26.15 -11.98 -22.45
N GLY A 438 -25.57 -10.86 -22.86
CA GLY A 438 -24.39 -10.27 -22.23
C GLY A 438 -23.07 -10.94 -22.59
N THR A 439 -23.04 -11.92 -23.50
CA THR A 439 -21.79 -12.51 -24.00
C THR A 439 -21.17 -11.64 -25.08
N VAL A 440 -19.85 -11.54 -25.11
CA VAL A 440 -19.09 -10.76 -26.08
C VAL A 440 -18.50 -11.69 -27.12
N LYS A 441 -18.85 -11.44 -28.37
CA LYS A 441 -18.34 -12.15 -29.55
C LYS A 441 -17.35 -11.27 -30.30
N VAL A 442 -16.37 -11.94 -30.92
CA VAL A 442 -15.34 -11.30 -31.74
C VAL A 442 -15.62 -11.64 -33.19
N HIS A 443 -16.00 -10.66 -33.99
CA HIS A 443 -16.27 -10.81 -35.42
C HIS A 443 -15.07 -10.32 -36.22
N LYS A 444 -14.64 -11.09 -37.22
CA LYS A 444 -13.55 -10.70 -38.13
C LYS A 444 -14.06 -10.62 -39.56
N PHE A 445 -13.78 -9.50 -40.21
CA PHE A 445 -14.15 -9.22 -41.58
C PHE A 445 -12.88 -8.99 -42.39
N LEU A 446 -12.71 -9.71 -43.49
CA LEU A 446 -11.63 -9.48 -44.44
C LEU A 446 -12.10 -8.48 -45.50
N LEU A 447 -11.30 -7.46 -45.78
CA LEU A 447 -11.53 -6.57 -46.91
C LEU A 447 -11.02 -7.26 -48.17
N SER A 448 -11.91 -7.80 -48.99
CA SER A 448 -11.52 -8.26 -50.33
C SER A 448 -11.44 -7.08 -51.29
N GLU A 449 -10.29 -6.84 -51.89
CA GLU A 449 -10.19 -6.06 -53.13
C GLU A 449 -10.81 -6.87 -54.26
N SER A 450 -12.09 -6.64 -54.53
CA SER A 450 -12.68 -7.00 -55.81
C SER A 450 -12.84 -5.70 -56.61
N ASP A 451 -12.07 -5.59 -57.70
CA ASP A 451 -12.29 -4.65 -58.80
C ASP A 451 -13.69 -4.92 -59.39
N ASP A 452 -14.71 -4.27 -58.82
CA ASP A 452 -16.01 -3.90 -59.40
C ASP A 452 -16.96 -3.53 -58.25
N ASP A 453 -17.12 -2.22 -58.01
CA ASP A 453 -18.23 -1.47 -57.37
C ASP A 453 -19.14 -2.09 -56.27
N ASN A 454 -18.77 -3.20 -55.62
CA ASN A 454 -19.52 -3.81 -54.54
C ASN A 454 -18.59 -4.55 -53.56
N LYS A 455 -18.01 -3.80 -52.61
CA LYS A 455 -17.27 -4.38 -51.47
C LYS A 455 -18.21 -5.28 -50.64
N LYS A 456 -18.06 -6.61 -50.78
CA LYS A 456 -18.70 -7.58 -49.88
C LYS A 456 -17.80 -7.87 -48.69
N CYS A 457 -18.26 -7.54 -47.49
CA CYS A 457 -17.63 -8.00 -46.25
C CYS A 457 -17.99 -9.47 -46.02
N LEU A 458 -17.00 -10.36 -45.98
CA LEU A 458 -17.19 -11.77 -45.63
C LEU A 458 -16.87 -11.96 -44.14
N GLU A 459 -17.83 -12.49 -43.39
CA GLU A 459 -17.72 -12.77 -41.95
C GLU A 459 -17.09 -14.14 -41.73
N ARG A 460 -16.02 -14.21 -40.93
CA ARG A 460 -15.49 -15.48 -40.39
C ARG A 460 -15.92 -15.60 -38.93
N ASN A 461 -16.71 -16.64 -38.64
CA ASN A 461 -17.02 -17.07 -37.28
C ASN A 461 -15.79 -17.60 -36.54
#